data_AF-A0A9D9GDF3-F1
#
_entry.id   AF-A0A9D9GDF3-F1
#
_cell.length_a   1.000
_cell.length_b   1.000
_cell.length_c   1.000
_cell.angle_alpha   90.00
_cell.angle_beta   90.00
_cell.angle_gamma   90.00
#
_symmetry.space_group_name_H-M   'P 1'
#
loop_
_entity.id
_entity.type
_entity.pdbx_description
1 polymer ?
#
loop_
_entity_poly.entity_id
_entity_poly.type
_entity_poly.pdbx_seq_one_letter_code
_entity_poly.pdbx_strand_id
1 'polypeptide(L)' 'SAVRTIHGAGIEVMEIIDVTPMPHNGCRAPNRRRV' A
#
# COMPACT_ATOMS: atom_id res chain seq x y z
N SER A 1 7.16 8.41 -6.34
CA SER A 1 6.69 7.16 -5.72
C SER A 1 7.89 6.48 -5.06
N ALA A 2 7.70 5.86 -3.89
CA ALA A 2 8.80 5.31 -3.09
C ALA A 2 9.67 4.27 -3.85
N VAL A 3 9.03 3.37 -4.59
CA VAL A 3 9.72 2.33 -5.39
C VAL A 3 10.72 2.93 -6.40
N ARG A 4 10.37 4.04 -7.05
CA ARG A 4 11.26 4.70 -8.03
C ARG A 4 12.48 5.34 -7.35
N THR A 5 12.31 5.86 -6.14
CA THR A 5 13.41 6.44 -5.36
C THR A 5 14.40 5.36 -4.92
N ILE A 6 13.91 4.19 -4.49
CA ILE A 6 14.74 3.05 -4.09
C ILE A 6 15.59 2.57 -5.28
N HIS A 7 14.98 2.43 -6.46
CA HIS A 7 15.71 2.08 -7.67
C HIS A 7 16.76 3.14 -8.06
N GLY A 8 16.43 4.44 -7.92
CA GLY A 8 17.38 5.53 -8.16
C GLY A 8 18.57 5.57 -7.18
N ALA A 9 18.43 4.96 -6.00
CA ALA A 9 19.51 4.79 -5.04
C ALA A 9 20.43 3.59 -5.36
N GLY A 10 20.19 2.88 -6.46
CA GLY A 10 20.97 1.70 -6.87
C GLY A 10 20.59 0.41 -6.14
N ILE A 11 19.44 0.40 -5.46
CA ILE A 11 18.92 -0.79 -4.77
C ILE A 11 17.94 -1.50 -5.71
N GLU A 12 18.27 -2.73 -6.07
CA GLU A 12 17.43 -3.58 -6.91
C GLU A 12 16.28 -4.19 -6.08
N VAL A 13 15.06 -4.06 -6.58
CA VAL A 13 13.87 -4.64 -5.95
C VAL A 13 13.65 -6.04 -6.53
N MET A 14 13.82 -7.07 -5.69
CA MET A 14 13.69 -8.47 -6.12
C MET A 14 12.24 -8.95 -6.17
N GLU A 15 11.41 -8.49 -5.22
CA GLU A 15 10.00 -8.86 -5.12
C GLU A 15 9.19 -7.70 -4.51
N ILE A 16 7.90 -7.63 -4.85
CA ILE A 16 6.95 -6.71 -4.25
C ILE A 16 5.82 -7.55 -3.63
N ILE A 17 5.73 -7.50 -2.30
CA ILE A 17 4.67 -8.18 -1.56
C ILE A 17 3.66 -7.13 -1.11
N ASP A 18 2.42 -7.28 -1.55
CA ASP A 18 1.32 -6.46 -1.06
C ASP A 18 0.76 -7.06 0.23
N VAL A 19 0.93 -6.32 1.33
CA VAL A 19 0.43 -6.69 2.66
C VAL A 19 -0.78 -5.85 3.07
N THR A 20 -1.52 -5.31 2.10
CA THR A 20 -2.76 -4.55 2.37
C THR A 20 -3.75 -5.43 3.14
N PRO A 21 -4.17 -5.03 4.36
CA PRO A 21 -5.04 -5.86 5.18
C PRO A 21 -6.47 -5.88 4.59
N MET A 22 -7.00 -7.08 4.34
CA MET A 22 -8.43 -7.25 4.02
C MET A 22 -9.24 -7.55 5.30
N PRO A 23 -10.31 -6.80 5.58
CA PRO A 23 -11.14 -7.07 6.75
C PRO A 23 -12.06 -8.27 6.49
N HIS A 24 -11.93 -9.33 7.30
CA HIS A 24 -12.84 -10.49 7.29
C HIS A 24 -14.12 -10.24 8.14
N ASN A 25 -14.68 -9.03 8.10
CA ASN A 25 -15.70 -8.44 9.02
C ASN A 25 -15.15 -7.60 10.19
N GLY A 26 -13.95 -7.01 10.04
CA GLY A 26 -13.32 -6.13 11.04
C GLY A 26 -14.00 -4.76 11.22
N CYS A 27 -13.20 -3.71 11.45
CA CYS A 27 -13.71 -2.35 11.70
C CYS A 27 -14.64 -1.85 10.59
N ARG A 28 -15.74 -1.18 10.98
CA ARG A 28 -16.67 -0.54 10.04
C ARG A 28 -15.98 0.64 9.36
N ALA A 29 -15.98 0.65 8.02
CA ALA A 29 -15.45 1.76 7.25
C ALA A 29 -16.20 3.08 7.55
N PRO A 30 -15.52 4.23 7.50
CA PRO A 30 -16.18 5.52 7.69
C PRO A 30 -17.24 5.75 6.62
N ASN A 31 -18.29 6.51 6.97
CA ASN A 31 -19.33 6.87 6.03
C ASN A 31 -18.74 7.59 4.80
N ARG A 32 -19.33 7.33 3.63
CA ARG A 32 -18.95 8.00 2.38
C ARG A 32 -19.04 9.51 2.58
N ARG A 33 -17.94 10.21 2.31
CA ARG A 33 -17.90 11.68 2.38
C ARG A 33 -18.81 12.27 1.30
N ARG A 34 -19.50 13.36 1.64
CA ARG A 34 -20.34 14.14 0.72
C ARG A 34 -19.53 15.33 0.20
N VAL A 35 -18.49 15.03 -0.56
CA VAL A 35 -17.72 16.00 -1.37
C VAL A 35 -17.65 15.48 -2.79
#